data_AF-A0A3D4HFT9-F1
#
_entry.id   AF-A0A3D4HFT9-F1
#
_cell.length_a   1.000
_cell.length_b   1.000
_cell.length_c   1.000
_cell.angle_alpha   90.00
_cell.angle_beta   90.00
_cell.angle_gamma   90.00
#
_symmetry.space_group_name_H-M   'P 1'
#
loop_
_entity.id
_entity.type
_entity.pdbx_description
1 polymer ?
#
loop_
_entity_poly.entity_id
_entity_poly.type
_entity_poly.pdbx_seq_one_letter_code
_entity_poly.pdbx_strand_id
1 'polypeptide(L)'
;MSGKKKNAISPRRTEDYPEWYQQVVRAADLAELSPVRGCMVIKPWGYALWENMQAGLDGMIKATGHKNAYFPLFIPKSFLEKEAKHVDGFAKECAVVTHSRLEAGPDGELVPASPLEEPLIVRPTSETIIGEMYSRWVQSYRDLPLLINQWANVVRWEMRTRMFLRTTEFLWQEGH
;
A
#
# COMPACT_ATOMS: atom_id res chain seq x y z
N MET A 1 -46.95 -14.63 -16.21
CA MET A 1 -45.49 -14.42 -16.27
C MET A 1 -44.96 -14.31 -14.83
N SER A 2 -44.22 -15.31 -14.35
CA SER A 2 -43.62 -15.26 -13.01
C SER A 2 -42.57 -14.14 -12.98
N GLY A 3 -42.78 -13.10 -12.16
CA GLY A 3 -41.83 -12.01 -12.01
C GLY A 3 -40.46 -12.58 -11.60
N LYS A 4 -39.41 -12.27 -12.37
CA LYS A 4 -38.03 -12.63 -11.98
C LYS A 4 -37.77 -12.09 -10.58
N LYS A 5 -37.35 -12.96 -9.64
CA LYS A 5 -36.86 -12.55 -8.31
C LYS A 5 -35.83 -11.45 -8.50
N LYS A 6 -36.12 -10.23 -8.01
CA LYS A 6 -35.16 -9.13 -7.95
C LYS A 6 -34.19 -9.42 -6.80
N ASN A 7 -32.95 -9.72 -7.13
CA ASN A 7 -31.87 -9.79 -6.16
C ASN A 7 -31.35 -8.38 -5.86
N ALA A 8 -30.81 -8.14 -4.66
CA ALA A 8 -30.18 -6.87 -4.32
C ALA A 8 -28.91 -6.59 -5.15
N ILE A 9 -28.32 -7.65 -5.74
CA ILE A 9 -27.13 -7.60 -6.59
C ILE A 9 -27.45 -8.29 -7.91
N SER A 10 -27.13 -7.63 -9.02
CA SER A 10 -27.31 -8.14 -10.39
C SER A 10 -26.28 -7.48 -11.29
N PRO A 11 -25.39 -8.23 -11.97
CA PRO A 11 -25.50 -9.63 -12.38
C PRO A 11 -25.11 -10.64 -11.28
N ARG A 12 -25.35 -11.94 -11.52
CA ARG A 12 -24.83 -13.01 -10.66
C ARG A 12 -23.33 -13.19 -10.89
N ARG A 13 -22.65 -13.75 -9.88
CA ARG A 13 -21.22 -14.09 -9.92
C ARG A 13 -20.78 -14.84 -11.18
N THR A 14 -21.60 -15.77 -11.67
CA THR A 14 -21.31 -16.63 -12.84
C THR A 14 -21.59 -15.97 -14.18
N GLU A 15 -22.33 -14.85 -14.19
CA GLU A 15 -22.72 -14.13 -15.41
C GLU A 15 -21.69 -13.06 -15.75
N ASP A 16 -21.30 -12.25 -14.75
CA ASP A 16 -20.25 -11.24 -14.88
C ASP A 16 -19.63 -11.03 -13.50
N TYR A 17 -18.44 -11.62 -13.31
CA TYR A 17 -17.71 -11.58 -12.05
C TYR A 17 -17.14 -10.19 -11.70
N PRO A 18 -16.54 -9.42 -12.64
CA PRO A 18 -16.12 -8.05 -12.40
C PRO A 18 -17.21 -7.14 -11.83
N GLU A 19 -18.38 -7.08 -12.47
CA GLU A 19 -19.47 -6.19 -12.03
C GLU A 19 -20.12 -6.70 -10.74
N TRP A 20 -20.39 -8.01 -10.65
CA TRP A 20 -20.92 -8.61 -9.43
C TRP A 20 -20.07 -8.28 -8.20
N TYR A 21 -18.74 -8.39 -8.31
CA TYR A 21 -17.83 -8.12 -7.19
C TYR A 21 -17.87 -6.67 -6.74
N GLN A 22 -17.92 -5.71 -7.69
CA GLN A 22 -18.03 -4.29 -7.36
C GLN A 22 -19.36 -3.98 -6.66
N GLN A 23 -20.45 -4.58 -7.12
CA GLN A 23 -21.75 -4.43 -6.48
C GLN A 23 -21.79 -5.05 -5.07
N VAL A 24 -21.16 -6.20 -4.85
CA VAL A 24 -21.02 -6.79 -3.50
C VAL A 24 -20.29 -5.84 -2.57
N VAL A 25 -19.13 -5.32 -2.98
CA VAL A 25 -18.33 -4.39 -2.15
C VAL A 25 -19.13 -3.14 -1.79
N ARG A 26 -19.83 -2.55 -2.78
CA ARG A 26 -20.65 -1.35 -2.59
C ARG A 26 -21.89 -1.61 -1.73
N ALA A 27 -22.65 -2.68 -2.04
CA ALA A 27 -23.88 -3.00 -1.32
C ALA A 27 -23.63 -3.44 0.12
N ALA A 28 -22.47 -4.01 0.41
CA ALA A 28 -22.02 -4.35 1.76
C ALA A 28 -21.38 -3.17 2.50
N ASP A 29 -21.31 -1.98 1.89
CA ASP A 29 -20.73 -0.77 2.48
C ASP A 29 -19.26 -0.92 2.95
N LEU A 30 -18.46 -1.71 2.21
CA LEU A 30 -17.09 -2.04 2.60
C LEU A 30 -16.07 -0.97 2.17
N ALA A 31 -16.16 -0.52 0.92
CA ALA A 31 -15.26 0.47 0.35
C ALA A 31 -15.91 1.19 -0.85
N GLU A 32 -15.36 2.35 -1.17
CA GLU A 32 -15.73 3.15 -2.33
C GLU A 32 -14.51 3.66 -3.09
N LEU A 33 -14.72 4.07 -4.34
CA LEU A 33 -13.65 4.61 -5.17
C LEU A 33 -13.21 5.97 -4.65
N SER A 34 -11.90 6.16 -4.52
CA SER A 34 -11.31 7.48 -4.26
C SER A 34 -11.31 8.33 -5.53
N PRO A 35 -11.28 9.69 -5.42
CA PRO A 35 -10.95 10.56 -6.55
C PRO A 35 -9.59 10.26 -7.18
N VAL A 36 -8.68 9.61 -6.45
CA VAL A 36 -7.39 9.15 -6.97
C VAL A 36 -7.55 7.79 -7.64
N ARG A 37 -7.18 7.71 -8.91
CA ARG A 37 -7.27 6.47 -9.70
C ARG A 37 -6.51 5.33 -9.01
N GLY A 38 -7.22 4.22 -8.82
CA GLY A 38 -6.66 3.00 -8.26
C GLY A 38 -6.60 2.97 -6.73
N CYS A 39 -6.93 4.07 -6.05
CA CYS A 39 -7.13 4.10 -4.61
C CYS A 39 -8.60 3.86 -4.24
N MET A 40 -8.83 3.46 -3.00
CA MET A 40 -10.15 3.26 -2.43
C MET A 40 -10.21 3.89 -1.04
N VAL A 41 -11.40 4.35 -0.64
CA VAL A 41 -11.69 4.65 0.76
C VAL A 41 -12.28 3.39 1.37
N ILE A 42 -11.59 2.80 2.33
CA ILE A 42 -12.11 1.66 3.10
C ILE A 42 -13.03 2.23 4.18
N LYS A 43 -14.32 1.91 4.10
CA LYS A 43 -15.33 2.40 5.05
C LYS A 43 -15.22 1.66 6.39
N PRO A 44 -15.81 2.16 7.49
CA PRO A 44 -15.67 1.55 8.81
C PRO A 44 -16.00 0.05 8.84
N TRP A 45 -17.03 -0.40 8.11
CA TRP A 45 -17.38 -1.82 8.06
C TRP A 45 -16.32 -2.66 7.34
N GLY A 46 -15.74 -2.16 6.25
CA GLY A 46 -14.61 -2.81 5.57
C GLY A 46 -13.33 -2.78 6.39
N TYR A 47 -13.07 -1.67 7.09
CA TYR A 47 -11.86 -1.50 7.90
C TYR A 47 -11.88 -2.37 9.15
N ALA A 48 -13.06 -2.60 9.74
CA ALA A 48 -13.22 -3.55 10.85
C ALA A 48 -12.75 -4.97 10.49
N LEU A 49 -12.91 -5.40 9.23
CA LEU A 49 -12.37 -6.68 8.76
C LEU A 49 -10.84 -6.67 8.79
N TRP A 50 -10.22 -5.56 8.35
CA TRP A 50 -8.79 -5.37 8.44
C TRP A 50 -8.29 -5.37 9.88
N GLU A 51 -8.94 -4.64 10.79
CA GLU A 51 -8.58 -4.60 12.22
C GLU A 51 -8.64 -5.99 12.87
N ASN A 52 -9.67 -6.79 12.53
CA ASN A 52 -9.79 -8.16 13.03
C ASN A 52 -8.67 -9.08 12.52
N MET A 53 -8.33 -8.99 11.23
CA MET A 53 -7.21 -9.74 10.66
C MET A 53 -5.88 -9.28 11.27
N GLN A 54 -5.69 -7.97 11.40
CA GLN A 54 -4.51 -7.37 12.00
C GLN A 54 -4.32 -7.83 13.44
N ALA A 55 -5.34 -7.72 14.29
CA ALA A 55 -5.25 -8.13 15.70
C ALA A 55 -4.92 -9.62 15.85
N GLY A 56 -5.57 -10.49 15.06
CA GLY A 56 -5.29 -11.92 15.08
C GLY A 56 -3.88 -12.26 14.61
N LEU A 57 -3.46 -11.71 13.47
CA LEU A 57 -2.14 -11.99 12.89
C LEU A 57 -1.01 -11.38 13.72
N ASP A 58 -1.19 -10.18 14.24
CA ASP A 58 -0.22 -9.49 15.08
C ASP A 58 0.07 -10.27 16.38
N GLY A 59 -0.97 -10.85 17.00
CA GLY A 59 -0.80 -11.76 18.13
C GLY A 59 0.03 -13.00 17.79
N MET A 60 -0.24 -13.62 16.64
CA MET A 60 0.52 -14.79 16.16
C MET A 60 1.98 -14.44 15.84
N ILE A 61 2.21 -13.30 15.18
CA ILE A 61 3.56 -12.80 14.86
C ILE A 61 4.34 -12.53 16.15
N LYS A 62 3.77 -11.82 17.12
CA LYS A 62 4.43 -11.55 18.41
C LYS A 62 4.75 -12.82 19.19
N ALA A 63 3.91 -13.85 19.11
CA ALA A 63 4.18 -15.15 19.75
C ALA A 63 5.44 -15.84 19.20
N THR A 64 5.89 -15.48 17.99
CA THR A 64 7.15 -15.98 17.40
C THR A 64 8.38 -15.15 17.77
N GLY A 65 8.24 -14.13 18.61
CA GLY A 65 9.35 -13.26 19.06
C GLY A 65 9.58 -12.01 18.21
N HIS A 66 8.81 -11.82 17.14
CA HIS A 66 8.87 -10.61 16.33
C HIS A 66 8.37 -9.38 17.11
N LYS A 67 8.95 -8.23 16.80
CA LYS A 67 8.56 -6.94 17.37
C LYS A 67 8.09 -6.00 16.28
N ASN A 68 7.03 -5.26 16.55
CA ASN A 68 6.58 -4.24 15.60
C ASN A 68 7.53 -3.05 15.61
N ALA A 69 7.88 -2.55 14.43
CA ALA A 69 8.53 -1.28 14.22
C ALA A 69 7.81 -0.51 13.10
N TYR A 70 8.23 0.72 12.87
CA TYR A 70 7.73 1.53 11.77
C TYR A 70 8.91 2.18 11.04
N PHE A 71 8.99 1.92 9.73
CA PHE A 71 9.94 2.58 8.85
C PHE A 71 9.24 3.71 8.07
N PRO A 72 9.94 4.79 7.72
CA PRO A 72 9.35 5.90 6.97
C PRO A 72 8.75 5.49 5.62
N LEU A 73 7.72 6.22 5.19
CA LEU A 73 7.09 6.04 3.88
C LEU A 73 8.01 6.42 2.72
N PHE A 74 8.89 7.40 2.93
CA PHE A 74 9.76 7.93 1.90
C PHE A 74 11.13 7.25 1.93
N ILE A 75 11.59 6.81 0.76
CA ILE A 75 12.85 6.12 0.56
C ILE A 75 13.70 6.94 -0.42
N PRO A 76 14.97 7.28 -0.11
CA PRO A 76 15.85 7.93 -1.05
C PRO A 76 15.96 7.15 -2.36
N LYS A 77 15.86 7.82 -3.52
CA LYS A 77 15.97 7.16 -4.83
C LYS A 77 17.28 6.37 -4.96
N SER A 78 18.37 6.86 -4.39
CA SER A 78 19.68 6.20 -4.35
C SER A 78 19.65 4.82 -3.72
N PHE A 79 18.73 4.55 -2.78
CA PHE A 79 18.59 3.23 -2.16
C PHE A 79 18.01 2.22 -3.15
N LEU A 80 16.99 2.61 -3.92
CA LEU A 80 16.42 1.76 -4.96
C LEU A 80 17.40 1.52 -6.11
N GLU A 81 18.23 2.51 -6.45
CA GLU A 81 19.25 2.34 -7.49
C GLU A 81 20.34 1.33 -7.11
N LYS A 82 20.66 1.21 -5.81
CA LYS A 82 21.57 0.17 -5.31
C LYS A 82 20.96 -1.22 -5.48
N GLU A 83 19.67 -1.39 -5.16
CA GLU A 83 18.96 -2.67 -5.34
C GLU A 83 18.70 -3.04 -6.80
N ALA A 84 18.37 -2.07 -7.65
CA ALA A 84 18.07 -2.29 -9.06
C ALA A 84 19.26 -2.89 -9.85
N LYS A 85 20.50 -2.75 -9.35
CA LYS A 85 21.68 -3.44 -9.90
C LYS A 85 21.63 -4.96 -9.73
N HIS A 86 20.80 -5.44 -8.81
CA HIS A 86 20.70 -6.85 -8.41
C HIS A 86 19.36 -7.48 -8.83
N VAL A 87 18.34 -6.68 -9.19
CA VAL A 87 16.99 -7.17 -9.52
C VAL A 87 16.43 -6.47 -10.77
N ASP A 88 16.37 -7.20 -11.89
CA ASP A 88 15.74 -6.73 -13.13
C ASP A 88 14.23 -6.53 -12.97
N GLY A 89 13.74 -5.33 -13.29
CA GLY A 89 12.30 -5.01 -13.36
C GLY A 89 11.69 -4.36 -12.11
N PHE A 90 12.47 -4.16 -11.04
CA PHE A 90 11.99 -3.58 -9.77
C PHE A 90 11.45 -2.13 -9.89
N ALA A 91 11.89 -1.38 -10.91
CA ALA A 91 11.72 0.07 -10.97
C ALA A 91 10.45 0.60 -11.68
N LYS A 92 9.55 -0.25 -12.19
CA LYS A 92 8.55 0.23 -13.18
C LYS A 92 7.29 0.89 -12.60
N GLU A 93 7.00 0.73 -11.31
CA GLU A 93 5.70 1.13 -10.73
C GLU A 93 5.82 1.89 -9.40
N CYS A 94 6.77 2.82 -9.27
CA CYS A 94 6.97 3.62 -8.06
C CYS A 94 6.43 5.05 -8.21
N ALA A 95 5.76 5.57 -7.17
CA ALA A 95 5.47 7.00 -7.07
C ALA A 95 6.71 7.78 -6.59
N VAL A 96 6.98 8.93 -7.20
CA VAL A 96 8.19 9.73 -6.94
C VAL A 96 7.80 11.14 -6.51
N VAL A 97 8.34 11.58 -5.37
CA VAL A 97 8.24 12.94 -4.86
C VAL A 97 9.49 13.70 -5.28
N THR A 98 9.30 14.81 -5.98
CA THR A 98 10.39 15.62 -6.55
C THR A 98 10.43 17.05 -6.00
N HIS A 99 9.38 17.50 -5.33
CA HIS A 99 9.21 18.86 -4.85
C HIS A 99 8.69 18.86 -3.40
N SER A 100 9.07 19.87 -2.63
CA SER A 100 8.72 19.97 -1.19
C SER A 100 7.55 20.92 -0.90
N ARG A 101 7.20 21.81 -1.84
CA ARG A 101 6.10 22.77 -1.64
C ARG A 101 5.33 23.02 -2.92
N LEU A 102 4.18 23.67 -2.76
CA LEU A 102 3.43 24.29 -3.85
C LEU A 102 3.55 25.82 -3.74
N GLU A 103 3.51 26.52 -4.86
CA GLU A 103 3.40 27.98 -4.92
C GLU A 103 2.35 28.42 -5.93
N ALA A 104 1.91 29.67 -5.84
CA ALA A 104 0.95 30.22 -6.80
C ALA A 104 1.64 30.45 -8.16
N GLY A 105 1.13 29.79 -9.18
CA GLY A 105 1.52 29.97 -10.57
C GLY A 105 0.92 31.24 -11.19
N PRO A 106 1.23 31.51 -12.48
CA PRO A 106 0.81 32.72 -13.18
C PRO A 106 -0.70 32.99 -13.16
N ASP A 107 -1.50 31.93 -13.17
CA ASP A 107 -2.96 31.99 -13.21
C ASP A 107 -3.62 31.71 -11.84
N GLY A 108 -2.83 31.74 -10.75
CA GLY A 108 -3.31 31.47 -9.39
C GLY A 108 -3.47 29.98 -9.03
N GLU A 109 -3.16 29.08 -9.96
CA GLU A 109 -3.10 27.63 -9.69
C GLU A 109 -1.88 27.26 -8.84
N LEU A 110 -1.99 26.21 -8.02
CA LEU A 110 -0.87 25.72 -7.22
C LEU A 110 0.04 24.83 -8.07
N VAL A 111 1.30 25.23 -8.24
CA VAL A 111 2.32 24.49 -8.99
C VAL A 111 3.44 23.98 -8.07
N PRO A 112 4.06 22.82 -8.35
CA PRO A 112 5.21 22.34 -7.60
C PRO A 112 6.38 23.32 -7.62
N ALA A 113 6.99 23.52 -6.45
CA ALA A 113 8.15 24.38 -6.26
C ALA A 113 9.12 23.80 -5.22
N SER A 114 10.30 24.41 -5.09
CA SER A 114 11.39 23.92 -4.24
C SER A 114 11.73 22.44 -4.52
N PRO A 115 12.39 22.17 -5.66
CA PRO A 115 12.80 20.82 -6.01
C PRO A 115 13.72 20.24 -4.92
N LEU A 116 13.56 18.96 -4.65
CA LEU A 116 14.38 18.23 -3.69
C LEU A 116 15.79 18.01 -4.27
N GLU A 117 16.81 18.02 -3.40
CA GLU A 117 18.19 17.66 -3.78
C GLU A 117 18.26 16.22 -4.32
N GLU A 118 17.51 15.32 -3.70
CA GLU A 118 17.31 13.94 -4.15
C GLU A 118 15.81 13.61 -4.21
N PRO A 119 15.30 13.04 -5.32
CA PRO A 119 13.94 12.53 -5.37
C PRO A 119 13.70 11.43 -4.32
N LEU A 120 12.52 11.45 -3.71
CA LEU A 120 12.09 10.43 -2.75
C LEU A 120 11.07 9.50 -3.39
N ILE A 121 11.18 8.22 -3.12
CA ILE A 121 10.26 7.19 -3.56
C ILE A 121 9.26 6.93 -2.44
N VAL A 122 7.97 6.92 -2.77
CA VAL A 122 6.93 6.41 -1.85
C VAL A 122 7.05 4.89 -1.82
N ARG A 123 7.15 4.28 -0.62
CA ARG A 123 7.48 2.86 -0.47
C ARG A 123 6.61 1.96 -1.39
N PRO A 124 7.23 1.19 -2.31
CA PRO A 124 6.57 0.06 -2.97
C PRO A 124 6.73 -1.24 -2.17
N THR A 125 7.74 -1.25 -1.30
CA THR A 125 8.17 -2.27 -0.35
C THR A 125 9.31 -1.67 0.50
N SER A 126 9.66 -2.26 1.65
CA SER A 126 10.57 -1.61 2.62
C SER A 126 11.97 -2.23 2.75
N GLU A 127 12.34 -3.24 1.95
CA GLU A 127 13.62 -3.96 2.03
C GLU A 127 14.81 -3.01 2.01
N THR A 128 14.79 -1.97 1.15
CA THR A 128 15.95 -1.08 0.96
C THR A 128 16.21 -0.20 2.19
N ILE A 129 15.15 0.33 2.80
CA ILE A 129 15.25 1.15 4.00
C ILE A 129 15.48 0.27 5.24
N ILE A 130 14.86 -0.90 5.31
CA ILE A 130 15.05 -1.86 6.41
C ILE A 130 16.48 -2.38 6.40
N GLY A 131 17.00 -2.81 5.25
CA GLY A 131 18.37 -3.30 5.09
C GLY A 131 19.42 -2.27 5.50
N GLU A 132 19.25 -1.01 5.07
CA GLU A 132 20.12 0.09 5.51
C GLU A 132 20.09 0.25 7.04
N MET A 133 18.92 0.23 7.66
CA MET A 133 18.81 0.39 9.11
C MET A 133 19.35 -0.84 9.88
N TYR A 134 19.10 -2.04 9.38
CA TYR A 134 19.63 -3.29 9.94
C TYR A 134 21.16 -3.30 9.93
N SER A 135 21.80 -2.78 8.88
CA SER A 135 23.27 -2.65 8.82
C SER A 135 23.84 -1.79 9.96
N ARG A 136 23.04 -0.88 10.50
CA ARG A 136 23.40 -0.03 11.65
C ARG A 136 23.06 -0.69 12.98
N TRP A 137 21.99 -1.48 13.04
CA TRP A 137 21.55 -2.14 14.28
C TRP A 137 22.35 -3.41 14.59
N VAL A 138 22.78 -4.15 13.57
CA VAL A 138 23.53 -5.40 13.73
C VAL A 138 25.04 -5.10 13.68
N GLN A 139 25.68 -5.03 14.85
CA GLN A 139 27.11 -4.79 14.99
C GLN A 139 27.87 -6.05 15.43
N SER A 140 27.15 -7.04 15.95
CA SER A 140 27.70 -8.31 16.43
C SER A 140 26.73 -9.46 16.20
N TYR A 141 27.24 -10.70 16.23
CA TYR A 141 26.40 -11.91 16.21
C TYR A 141 25.38 -11.95 17.36
N ARG A 142 25.62 -11.20 18.45
CA ARG A 142 24.73 -11.13 19.62
C ARG A 142 23.45 -10.32 19.37
N ASP A 143 23.43 -9.48 18.34
CA ASP A 143 22.26 -8.68 17.96
C ASP A 143 21.24 -9.51 17.16
N LEU A 144 21.60 -10.75 16.82
CA LEU A 144 20.78 -11.69 16.06
C LEU A 144 20.12 -12.75 16.97
N PRO A 145 18.92 -13.24 16.60
CA PRO A 145 18.12 -12.85 15.43
C PRO A 145 17.44 -11.49 15.63
N LEU A 146 17.34 -10.74 14.54
CA LEU A 146 16.51 -9.54 14.48
C LEU A 146 15.20 -9.89 13.79
N LEU A 147 14.09 -9.77 14.52
CA LEU A 147 12.77 -10.19 14.08
C LEU A 147 11.83 -8.99 14.12
N ILE A 148 11.62 -8.33 12.99
CA ILE A 148 10.80 -7.12 12.93
C ILE A 148 9.59 -7.34 12.03
N ASN A 149 8.48 -6.77 12.44
CA ASN A 149 7.27 -6.68 11.64
C ASN A 149 6.88 -5.20 11.51
N GLN A 150 6.25 -4.81 10.41
CA GLN A 150 5.56 -3.52 10.33
C GLN A 150 4.19 -3.66 9.69
N TRP A 151 3.25 -2.88 10.21
CA TRP A 151 1.94 -2.64 9.61
C TRP A 151 1.97 -1.25 8.99
N ALA A 152 1.74 -1.16 7.67
CA ALA A 152 1.87 0.10 6.94
C ALA A 152 1.00 0.12 5.68
N ASN A 153 0.91 1.30 5.06
CA ASN A 153 0.44 1.43 3.69
C ASN A 153 1.61 1.38 2.69
N VAL A 154 1.30 0.97 1.47
CA VAL A 154 2.23 0.85 0.35
C VAL A 154 1.62 1.49 -0.87
N VAL A 155 2.48 2.04 -1.74
CA VAL A 155 2.08 2.53 -3.06
C VAL A 155 2.80 1.76 -4.16
N ARG A 156 2.04 1.08 -5.02
CA ARG A 156 2.49 0.50 -6.29
C ARG A 156 1.63 1.08 -7.40
N TRP A 157 2.25 1.70 -8.40
CA TRP A 157 1.52 2.48 -9.39
C TRP A 157 0.79 1.61 -10.42
N GLU A 158 -0.36 1.10 -10.03
CA GLU A 158 -1.08 0.04 -10.74
C GLU A 158 -1.99 0.55 -11.86
N MET A 159 -1.79 0.02 -13.07
CA MET A 159 -2.55 0.44 -14.25
C MET A 159 -3.96 -0.14 -14.31
N ARG A 160 -4.15 -1.34 -13.75
CA ARG A 160 -5.40 -2.11 -13.78
C ARG A 160 -5.79 -2.51 -12.36
N THR A 161 -6.66 -1.72 -11.76
CA THR A 161 -7.04 -1.88 -10.34
C THR A 161 -8.38 -2.58 -10.17
N ARG A 162 -8.54 -3.19 -9.00
CA ARG A 162 -9.76 -3.84 -8.52
C ARG A 162 -9.79 -3.77 -7.00
N MET A 163 -10.83 -3.14 -6.42
CA MET A 163 -10.93 -2.90 -4.97
C MET A 163 -10.57 -4.12 -4.14
N PHE A 164 -9.75 -3.91 -3.11
CA PHE A 164 -9.12 -4.92 -2.25
C PHE A 164 -8.16 -5.93 -2.92
N LEU A 165 -8.40 -6.31 -4.18
CA LEU A 165 -7.60 -7.35 -4.85
C LEU A 165 -6.31 -6.81 -5.48
N ARG A 166 -6.36 -5.58 -6.02
CA ARG A 166 -5.22 -4.90 -6.65
C ARG A 166 -5.48 -3.40 -6.67
N THR A 167 -4.83 -2.64 -5.82
CA THR A 167 -5.01 -1.18 -5.72
C THR A 167 -3.67 -0.47 -5.76
N THR A 168 -3.70 0.81 -6.14
CA THR A 168 -2.49 1.64 -6.18
C THR A 168 -1.91 1.84 -4.79
N GLU A 169 -2.79 2.10 -3.82
CA GLU A 169 -2.46 2.13 -2.40
C GLU A 169 -3.18 0.99 -1.69
N PHE A 170 -2.48 0.30 -0.79
CA PHE A 170 -3.07 -0.75 0.04
C PHE A 170 -2.39 -0.84 1.41
N LEU A 171 -3.12 -1.40 2.37
CA LEU A 171 -2.62 -1.72 3.70
C LEU A 171 -2.02 -3.12 3.70
N TRP A 172 -0.93 -3.31 4.43
CA TRP A 172 -0.31 -4.61 4.56
C TRP A 172 0.43 -4.79 5.89
N GLN A 173 0.92 -6.01 6.09
CA GLN A 173 2.08 -6.26 6.92
C GLN A 173 3.27 -6.60 6.03
N GLU A 174 4.47 -6.37 6.53
CA GLU A 174 5.68 -7.03 6.05
C GLU A 174 6.59 -7.38 7.24
N GLY A 175 7.05 -8.64 7.30
CA GLY A 175 8.01 -9.14 8.29
C GLY A 175 9.39 -9.31 7.66
N HIS A 176 10.42 -8.90 8.39
CA HIS A 176 11.84 -8.88 7.96
C HIS A 176 12.77 -9.43 9.04
#